data_AF-A0A947JAM8-F1
#
_entry.id   AF-A0A947JAM8-F1
#
_cell.length_a   1.000
_cell.length_b   1.000
_cell.length_c   1.000
_cell.angle_alpha   90.00
_cell.angle_beta   90.00
_cell.angle_gamma   90.00
#
_symmetry.space_group_name_H-M   'P 1'
#
loop_
_entity.id
_entity.type
_entity.pdbx_description
1 polymer ?
#
loop_
_entity_poly.entity_id
_entity_poly.type
_entity_poly.pdbx_seq_one_letter_code
_entity_poly.pdbx_strand_id
1 'polypeptide(L)'
;MNIEQYKKLQKLSSEQQTQMEDGFDIVLITPAQAEAVYHSLHTFFLENKFSLETIKMYYQTYWKWYVRCTWKRFLELKPEEVLMHVQSQLSTAYQLGIDVEDSVFYYLHRHFQEDDQQPFFNKIRDAVFASKMLVNPMVENSMTIGSLAQKIILNSKLGGDSLKNAEFLAELQRMLFPSDNVTDLNEEKKRENTLSLFDFIIFLDEEKYISEVIYNYLDNLFFGNEQGEELVNKSSAKFEIKEEINPSAPIPSQSPAETPASKSTKKTKPTPVEIKKLVETRFKPNAEGEIENVEGVMAMLDSLAEQYGDKGIGELYYFDENSEKFIWNV
;
A
#
# COMPACT_ATOMS: atom_id res chain seq x y z
N MET A 1 -1.24 5.77 33.10
CA MET A 1 -0.03 6.59 32.91
C MET A 1 -0.37 8.05 33.24
N ASN A 2 0.55 8.81 33.84
CA ASN A 2 0.30 10.20 34.26
C ASN A 2 0.64 11.16 33.10
N ILE A 3 -0.37 11.87 32.56
CA ILE A 3 -0.22 12.82 31.44
C ILE A 3 0.83 13.91 31.75
N GLU A 4 1.02 14.27 33.02
CA GLU A 4 2.02 15.27 33.43
C GLU A 4 3.45 14.91 33.00
N GLN A 5 3.75 13.63 32.80
CA GLN A 5 5.08 13.18 32.34
C GLN A 5 5.40 13.66 30.91
N TYR A 6 4.39 13.98 30.10
CA TYR A 6 4.55 14.47 28.74
C TYR A 6 4.70 15.99 28.63
N LYS A 7 4.49 16.72 29.73
CA LYS A 7 4.61 18.20 29.75
C LYS A 7 6.04 18.70 29.97
N LYS A 8 6.91 17.84 30.50
CA LYS A 8 8.33 18.15 30.73
C LYS A 8 9.17 16.99 30.22
N LEU A 9 9.47 17.02 28.92
CA LEU A 9 10.25 15.96 28.30
C LEU A 9 11.64 15.95 28.91
N GLN A 10 12.02 14.78 29.42
CA GLN A 10 13.35 14.50 29.95
C GLN A 10 13.88 13.23 29.29
N LYS A 11 15.21 13.13 29.17
CA LYS A 11 15.84 11.91 28.69
C LYS A 11 15.52 10.76 29.64
N LEU A 12 14.93 9.69 29.10
CA LEU A 12 14.52 8.51 29.86
C LEU A 12 15.65 7.47 29.91
N SER A 13 15.81 6.79 31.05
CA SER A 13 16.63 5.57 31.13
C SER A 13 15.99 4.43 30.35
N SER A 14 16.76 3.41 29.95
CA SER A 14 16.21 2.26 29.20
C SER A 14 15.03 1.59 29.93
N GLU A 15 15.10 1.46 31.26
CA GLU A 15 14.01 0.92 32.07
C GLU A 15 12.75 1.80 32.02
N GLN A 16 12.90 3.12 32.10
CA GLN A 16 11.79 4.06 31.98
C GLN A 16 11.17 4.03 30.58
N GLN A 17 11.99 3.85 29.54
CA GLN A 17 11.51 3.73 28.16
C GLN A 17 10.61 2.51 28.01
N THR A 18 11.06 1.34 28.47
CA THR A 18 10.25 0.11 28.43
C THR A 18 8.95 0.27 29.20
N GLN A 19 9.00 0.77 30.44
CA GLN A 19 7.79 0.97 31.25
C GLN A 19 6.79 1.93 30.60
N MET A 20 7.27 2.99 29.95
CA MET A 20 6.40 3.94 29.26
C MET A 20 5.87 3.39 27.94
N GLU A 21 6.66 2.62 27.19
CA GLU A 21 6.21 1.96 25.96
C GLU A 21 5.08 0.97 26.25
N ASP A 22 5.23 0.10 27.26
CA ASP A 22 4.20 -0.87 27.66
C ASP A 22 2.88 -0.17 28.06
N GLY A 23 2.98 1.01 28.67
CA GLY A 23 1.82 1.83 29.04
C GLY A 23 1.23 2.66 27.89
N PHE A 24 1.96 2.82 26.78
CA PHE A 24 1.59 3.75 25.71
C PHE A 24 0.44 3.21 24.84
N ASP A 25 0.37 1.90 24.63
CA ASP A 25 -0.72 1.27 23.90
C ASP A 25 -2.08 1.53 24.55
N ILE A 26 -2.11 1.55 25.89
CA ILE A 26 -3.30 1.89 26.69
C ILE A 26 -3.71 3.36 26.47
N VAL A 27 -2.73 4.27 26.35
CA VAL A 27 -3.02 5.67 26.04
C VAL A 27 -3.62 5.80 24.66
N LEU A 28 -3.06 5.10 23.66
CA LEU A 28 -3.57 5.16 22.30
C LEU A 28 -5.04 4.72 22.22
N ILE A 29 -5.48 3.71 22.98
CA ILE A 29 -6.87 3.25 22.94
C ILE A 29 -7.86 4.14 23.72
N THR A 30 -7.37 5.09 24.52
CA THR A 30 -8.21 6.00 25.31
C THR A 30 -8.25 7.39 24.67
N PRO A 31 -9.31 7.80 23.94
CA PRO A 31 -9.30 9.00 23.11
C PRO A 31 -8.86 10.27 23.85
N ALA A 32 -9.40 10.52 25.05
CA ALA A 32 -9.05 11.69 25.85
C ALA A 32 -7.57 11.71 26.29
N GLN A 33 -6.97 10.54 26.56
CA GLN A 33 -5.55 10.47 26.93
C GLN A 33 -4.65 10.63 25.70
N ALA A 34 -5.00 9.97 24.59
CA ALA A 34 -4.31 10.12 23.31
C ALA A 34 -4.29 11.58 22.87
N GLU A 35 -5.42 12.29 23.02
CA GLU A 35 -5.54 13.71 22.71
C GLU A 35 -4.65 14.59 23.60
N ALA A 36 -4.70 14.40 24.92
CA ALA A 36 -3.89 15.17 25.85
C ALA A 36 -2.37 14.96 25.64
N VAL A 37 -1.98 13.72 25.34
CA VAL A 37 -0.59 13.38 25.01
C VAL A 37 -0.18 13.95 23.66
N TYR A 38 -1.03 13.84 22.63
CA TYR A 38 -0.80 14.49 21.34
C TYR A 38 -0.54 15.98 21.49
N HIS A 39 -1.40 16.71 22.19
CA HIS A 39 -1.22 18.16 22.35
C HIS A 39 0.07 18.50 23.09
N SER A 40 0.40 17.77 24.16
CA SER A 40 1.65 18.00 24.91
C SER A 40 2.88 17.78 24.03
N LEU A 41 2.91 16.69 23.26
CA LEU A 41 4.02 16.36 22.36
C LEU A 41 4.08 17.31 21.17
N HIS A 42 2.93 17.62 20.56
CA HIS A 42 2.81 18.53 19.43
C HIS A 42 3.32 19.92 19.79
N THR A 43 2.86 20.49 20.90
CA THR A 43 3.35 21.79 21.41
C THR A 43 4.86 21.77 21.60
N PHE A 44 5.39 20.73 22.26
CA PHE A 44 6.83 20.61 22.48
C PHE A 44 7.63 20.59 21.16
N PHE A 45 7.26 19.72 20.21
CA PHE A 45 8.00 19.61 18.95
C PHE A 45 7.83 20.85 18.06
N LEU A 46 6.66 21.49 18.10
CA LEU A 46 6.39 22.73 17.38
C LEU A 46 7.21 23.91 17.94
N GLU A 47 7.27 24.07 19.27
CA GLU A 47 8.10 25.10 19.93
C GLU A 47 9.60 24.92 19.64
N ASN A 48 10.03 23.66 19.50
CA ASN A 48 11.38 23.31 19.08
C ASN A 48 11.54 23.26 17.55
N LYS A 49 10.55 23.74 16.78
CA LYS A 49 10.54 23.84 15.31
C LYS A 49 10.92 22.55 14.59
N PHE A 50 10.56 21.40 15.17
CA PHE A 50 10.94 20.09 14.66
C PHE A 50 12.45 19.97 14.40
N SER A 51 13.28 20.55 15.27
CA SER A 51 14.73 20.53 15.08
C SER A 51 15.25 19.10 15.03
N LEU A 52 16.21 18.84 14.13
CA LEU A 52 16.80 17.52 13.97
C LEU A 52 17.48 17.04 15.25
N GLU A 53 18.11 17.94 16.01
CA GLU A 53 18.75 17.63 17.29
C GLU A 53 17.72 17.15 18.33
N THR A 54 16.61 17.86 18.46
CA THR A 54 15.51 17.47 19.36
C THR A 54 14.91 16.12 18.95
N ILE A 55 14.69 15.91 17.65
CA ILE A 55 14.14 14.66 17.13
C ILE A 55 15.11 13.49 17.38
N LYS A 56 16.41 13.65 17.11
CA LYS A 56 17.44 12.64 17.42
C LYS A 56 17.44 12.29 18.91
N MET A 57 17.38 13.30 19.77
CA MET A 57 17.42 13.10 21.23
C MET A 57 16.26 12.24 21.74
N TYR A 58 15.07 12.40 21.14
CA TYR A 58 13.84 11.74 21.59
C TYR A 58 13.30 10.69 20.60
N TYR A 59 14.13 10.26 19.65
CA TYR A 59 13.71 9.45 18.50
C TYR A 59 12.99 8.16 18.93
N GLN A 60 13.62 7.40 19.81
CA GLN A 60 13.13 6.11 20.32
C GLN A 60 12.08 6.23 21.44
N THR A 61 11.63 7.44 21.76
CA THR A 61 10.69 7.70 22.88
C THR A 61 9.58 8.64 22.43
N TYR A 62 9.60 9.90 22.87
CA TYR A 62 8.54 10.86 22.63
C TYR A 62 8.30 11.16 21.16
N TRP A 63 9.31 11.10 20.29
CA TRP A 63 9.09 11.26 18.85
C TRP A 63 8.30 10.10 18.27
N LYS A 64 8.73 8.85 18.51
CA LYS A 64 7.99 7.65 18.13
C LYS A 64 6.54 7.71 18.62
N TRP A 65 6.33 8.00 19.90
CA TRP A 65 5.00 8.12 20.51
C TRP A 65 4.16 9.24 19.89
N TYR A 66 4.78 10.38 19.60
CA TYR A 66 4.13 11.49 18.94
C TYR A 66 3.64 11.11 17.55
N VAL A 67 4.48 10.44 16.75
CA VAL A 67 4.09 9.93 15.42
C VAL A 67 2.91 8.97 15.55
N ARG A 68 2.96 7.98 16.47
CA ARG A 68 1.83 7.05 16.71
C ARG A 68 0.54 7.80 17.05
N CYS A 69 0.59 8.80 17.93
CA CYS A 69 -0.56 9.63 18.28
C CYS A 69 -1.08 10.46 17.11
N THR A 70 -0.19 11.11 16.36
CA THR A 70 -0.54 11.94 15.20
C THR A 70 -1.31 11.11 14.18
N TRP A 71 -0.75 9.97 13.76
CA TRP A 71 -1.35 9.17 12.68
C TRP A 71 -2.60 8.42 13.14
N LYS A 72 -2.71 8.06 14.43
CA LYS A 72 -3.97 7.54 14.97
C LYS A 72 -5.12 8.55 14.89
N ARG A 73 -4.80 9.85 14.98
CA ARG A 73 -5.77 10.96 14.92
C ARG A 73 -5.75 11.67 13.58
N PHE A 74 -5.17 11.07 12.53
CA PHE A 74 -4.93 11.75 11.26
C PHE A 74 -6.19 12.38 10.66
N LEU A 75 -7.33 11.71 10.80
CA LEU A 75 -8.66 12.18 10.37
C LEU A 75 -9.22 13.37 11.14
N GLU A 76 -8.63 13.75 12.27
CA GLU A 76 -9.05 14.90 13.09
C GLU A 76 -8.19 16.15 12.83
N LEU A 77 -7.07 15.99 12.12
CA LEU A 77 -6.11 17.05 11.86
C LEU A 77 -6.66 18.07 10.86
N LYS A 78 -6.24 19.33 11.02
CA LYS A 78 -6.51 20.37 10.01
C LYS A 78 -5.63 20.17 8.78
N PRO A 79 -6.04 20.70 7.60
CA PRO A 79 -5.28 20.54 6.37
C PRO A 79 -3.81 20.97 6.48
N GLU A 80 -3.53 22.10 7.14
CA GLU A 80 -2.17 22.60 7.37
C GLU A 80 -1.34 21.69 8.29
N GLU A 81 -1.98 21.05 9.28
CA GLU A 81 -1.33 20.10 10.17
C GLU A 81 -0.98 18.83 9.41
N VAL A 82 -1.88 18.31 8.56
CA VAL A 82 -1.62 17.15 7.71
C VAL A 82 -0.38 17.36 6.84
N LEU A 83 -0.28 18.49 6.14
CA LEU A 83 0.88 18.79 5.30
C LEU A 83 2.18 18.81 6.11
N MET A 84 2.17 19.45 7.29
CA MET A 84 3.32 19.49 8.19
C MET A 84 3.69 18.09 8.71
N HIS A 85 2.71 17.26 9.09
CA HIS A 85 2.96 15.93 9.62
C HIS A 85 3.42 14.95 8.56
N VAL A 86 2.84 14.95 7.36
CA VAL A 86 3.34 14.17 6.23
C VAL A 86 4.78 14.60 5.91
N GLN A 87 5.04 15.90 5.80
CA GLN A 87 6.39 16.40 5.53
C GLN A 87 7.41 15.94 6.59
N SER A 88 7.02 15.92 7.86
CA SER A 88 7.97 15.71 8.96
C SER A 88 8.07 14.29 9.50
N GLN A 89 7.03 13.48 9.35
CA GLN A 89 6.89 12.19 10.02
C GLN A 89 6.79 11.00 9.06
N LEU A 90 6.65 11.20 7.75
CA LEU A 90 6.39 10.14 6.77
C LEU A 90 7.27 8.90 6.96
N SER A 91 8.60 9.08 6.97
CA SER A 91 9.51 7.95 7.10
C SER A 91 9.40 7.24 8.46
N THR A 92 9.14 7.98 9.54
CA THR A 92 8.96 7.39 10.86
C THR A 92 7.63 6.63 10.92
N ALA A 93 6.57 7.08 10.24
CA ALA A 93 5.30 6.38 10.18
C ALA A 93 5.45 4.97 9.56
N TYR A 94 6.15 4.87 8.42
CA TYR A 94 6.47 3.57 7.81
C TYR A 94 7.38 2.71 8.69
N GLN A 95 8.35 3.30 9.39
CA GLN A 95 9.17 2.54 10.34
C GLN A 95 8.36 1.95 11.50
N LEU A 96 7.22 2.54 11.82
CA LEU A 96 6.30 2.08 12.86
C LEU A 96 5.19 1.15 12.33
N GLY A 97 5.19 0.85 11.02
CA GLY A 97 4.18 0.02 10.39
C GLY A 97 2.79 0.66 10.33
N ILE A 98 2.74 1.99 10.31
CA ILE A 98 1.50 2.74 10.06
C ILE A 98 1.22 2.70 8.56
N ASP A 99 -0.02 2.38 8.20
CA ASP A 99 -0.52 2.48 6.83
C ASP A 99 -0.81 3.95 6.49
N VAL A 100 0.14 4.56 5.77
CA VAL A 100 0.12 5.98 5.46
C VAL A 100 -0.88 6.25 4.34
N GLU A 101 -0.93 5.35 3.37
CA GLU A 101 -1.81 5.38 2.20
C GLU A 101 -3.27 5.39 2.64
N ASP A 102 -3.65 4.44 3.50
CA ASP A 102 -4.96 4.42 4.14
C ASP A 102 -5.28 5.76 4.79
N SER A 103 -4.38 6.23 5.65
CA SER A 103 -4.57 7.46 6.42
C SER A 103 -4.82 8.66 5.51
N VAL A 104 -4.04 8.79 4.44
CA VAL A 104 -4.15 9.87 3.45
C VAL A 104 -5.44 9.77 2.63
N PHE A 105 -5.79 8.58 2.14
CA PHE A 105 -7.00 8.39 1.33
C PHE A 105 -8.28 8.58 2.13
N TYR A 106 -8.35 8.05 3.36
CA TYR A 106 -9.47 8.33 4.25
C TYR A 106 -9.58 9.81 4.60
N TYR A 107 -8.44 10.50 4.79
CA TYR A 107 -8.45 11.94 5.06
C TYR A 107 -9.04 12.73 3.88
N LEU A 108 -8.55 12.45 2.67
CA LEU A 108 -9.02 13.09 1.44
C LEU A 108 -10.52 12.85 1.23
N HIS A 109 -10.96 11.59 1.33
CA HIS A 109 -12.37 11.23 1.19
C HIS A 109 -13.28 11.92 2.21
N ARG A 110 -12.84 12.00 3.47
CA ARG A 110 -13.64 12.54 4.57
C ARG A 110 -13.77 14.07 4.52
N HIS A 111 -12.71 14.77 4.14
CA HIS A 111 -12.60 16.23 4.32
C HIS A 111 -12.77 17.04 3.04
N PHE A 112 -12.69 16.41 1.87
CA PHE A 112 -12.73 17.11 0.58
C PHE A 112 -13.75 16.48 -0.36
N GLN A 113 -14.47 17.34 -1.09
CA GLN A 113 -15.27 16.92 -2.24
C GLN A 113 -14.36 16.43 -3.37
N GLU A 114 -14.88 15.65 -4.30
CA GLU A 114 -14.11 15.02 -5.39
C GLU A 114 -13.20 16.03 -6.13
N ASP A 115 -13.75 17.20 -6.49
CA ASP A 115 -13.01 18.27 -7.19
C ASP A 115 -11.86 18.88 -6.35
N ASP A 116 -11.96 18.82 -5.02
CA ASP A 116 -10.98 19.37 -4.08
C ASP A 116 -9.93 18.36 -3.62
N GLN A 117 -10.17 17.05 -3.84
CA GLN A 117 -9.23 16.00 -3.46
C GLN A 117 -7.92 16.09 -4.23
N GLN A 118 -7.97 16.30 -5.55
CA GLN A 118 -6.76 16.40 -6.38
C GLN A 118 -5.87 17.60 -5.99
N PRO A 119 -6.40 18.84 -5.86
CA PRO A 119 -5.60 19.96 -5.40
C PRO A 119 -4.95 19.75 -4.04
N PHE A 120 -5.63 19.12 -3.07
CA PHE A 120 -5.05 18.87 -1.75
C PHE A 120 -4.02 17.72 -1.78
N PHE A 121 -4.27 16.66 -2.54
CA PHE A 121 -3.30 15.60 -2.77
C PHE A 121 -1.99 16.12 -3.39
N ASN A 122 -2.10 17.03 -4.37
CA ASN A 122 -0.91 17.70 -4.94
C ASN A 122 -0.11 18.47 -3.88
N LYS A 123 -0.77 19.08 -2.88
CA LYS A 123 -0.06 19.72 -1.76
C LYS A 123 0.64 18.70 -0.86
N ILE A 124 0.04 17.52 -0.65
CA ILE A 124 0.69 16.41 0.08
C ILE A 124 1.95 15.97 -0.65
N ARG A 125 1.86 15.73 -1.97
CA ARG A 125 3.01 15.45 -2.83
C ARG A 125 4.09 16.54 -2.67
N ASP A 126 3.73 17.80 -2.88
CA ASP A 126 4.69 18.90 -2.82
C ASP A 126 5.36 18.99 -1.43
N ALA A 127 4.62 18.72 -0.35
CA ALA A 127 5.15 18.67 1.01
C ALA A 127 6.17 17.53 1.22
N VAL A 128 5.92 16.34 0.66
CA VAL A 128 6.88 15.21 0.68
C VAL A 128 8.15 15.56 -0.09
N PHE A 129 8.02 16.05 -1.33
CA PHE A 129 9.16 16.37 -2.19
C PHE A 129 9.98 17.55 -1.66
N ALA A 130 9.36 18.49 -0.94
CA ALA A 130 10.04 19.60 -0.28
C ALA A 130 10.57 19.26 1.13
N SER A 131 10.38 18.02 1.61
CA SER A 131 10.78 17.65 2.96
C SER A 131 12.30 17.67 3.16
N LYS A 132 12.72 18.39 4.20
CA LYS A 132 14.11 18.45 4.68
C LYS A 132 14.37 17.49 5.83
N MET A 133 13.37 16.73 6.26
CA MET A 133 13.53 15.74 7.32
C MET A 133 14.34 14.55 6.83
N LEU A 134 15.20 14.01 7.69
CA LEU A 134 15.99 12.81 7.36
C LEU A 134 15.09 11.58 7.34
N VAL A 135 15.37 10.65 6.43
CA VAL A 135 14.68 9.34 6.36
C VAL A 135 14.80 8.62 7.69
N ASN A 136 16.00 8.59 8.27
CA ASN A 136 16.22 8.15 9.64
C ASN A 136 17.27 9.04 10.32
N PRO A 137 16.89 9.82 11.34
CA PRO A 137 17.80 10.76 11.99
C PRO A 137 18.92 10.08 12.79
N MET A 138 18.81 8.77 13.08
CA MET A 138 19.85 7.99 13.77
C MET A 138 20.92 7.44 12.83
N VAL A 139 20.68 7.43 11.52
CA VAL A 139 21.64 6.93 10.52
C VAL A 139 22.57 8.06 10.10
N GLU A 140 23.89 7.81 10.16
CA GLU A 140 24.89 8.73 9.65
C GLU A 140 24.74 8.87 8.13
N ASN A 141 24.84 10.09 7.61
CA ASN A 141 24.65 10.40 6.18
C ASN A 141 23.27 9.98 5.62
N SER A 142 22.24 9.85 6.47
CA SER A 142 20.86 9.66 6.01
C SER A 142 20.47 10.80 5.07
N MET A 143 19.82 10.47 3.95
CA MET A 143 19.26 11.47 3.03
C MET A 143 17.97 12.08 3.58
N THR A 144 17.55 13.21 3.02
CA THR A 144 16.23 13.76 3.33
C THR A 144 15.14 12.96 2.64
N ILE A 145 13.91 13.03 3.15
CA ILE A 145 12.71 12.44 2.54
C ILE A 145 12.52 13.00 1.12
N GLY A 146 12.71 14.30 0.90
CA GLY A 146 12.62 14.90 -0.43
C GLY A 146 13.67 14.36 -1.42
N SER A 147 14.93 14.19 -0.97
CA SER A 147 15.98 13.58 -1.79
C SER A 147 15.72 12.09 -2.07
N LEU A 148 15.18 11.37 -1.09
CA LEU A 148 14.73 9.99 -1.27
C LEU A 148 13.64 9.92 -2.34
N ALA A 149 12.64 10.81 -2.26
CA ALA A 149 11.53 10.83 -3.20
C ALA A 149 12.03 11.02 -4.64
N GLN A 150 12.91 11.99 -4.86
CA GLN A 150 13.56 12.22 -6.16
C GLN A 150 14.36 11.00 -6.65
N LYS A 151 15.10 10.33 -5.76
CA LYS A 151 15.89 9.13 -6.10
C LYS A 151 14.97 7.95 -6.49
N ILE A 152 13.82 7.78 -5.83
CA ILE A 152 12.82 6.76 -6.20
C ILE A 152 12.23 7.04 -7.58
N ILE A 153 11.81 8.27 -7.85
CA ILE A 153 11.24 8.65 -9.15
C ILE A 153 12.24 8.50 -10.29
N LEU A 154 13.51 8.87 -10.06
CA LEU A 154 14.55 8.68 -11.07
C LEU A 154 14.78 7.19 -11.37
N ASN A 155 14.82 6.33 -10.35
CA ASN A 155 15.02 4.89 -10.55
C ASN A 155 13.82 4.22 -11.24
N SER A 156 12.59 4.60 -10.90
CA SER A 156 11.37 4.03 -11.51
C SER A 156 11.23 4.41 -12.99
N LYS A 157 11.46 5.68 -13.35
CA LYS A 157 11.34 6.17 -14.74
C LYS A 157 12.39 5.62 -15.69
N LEU A 158 13.57 5.27 -15.18
CA LEU A 158 14.67 4.76 -16.02
C LEU A 158 14.49 3.28 -16.43
N GLY A 159 13.38 2.64 -16.06
CA GLY A 159 13.14 1.22 -16.38
C GLY A 159 14.26 0.34 -15.83
N GLY A 160 14.72 0.66 -14.61
CA GLY A 160 15.97 0.16 -14.05
C GLY A 160 16.09 -1.36 -14.12
N ASP A 161 17.32 -1.83 -14.41
CA ASP A 161 17.72 -3.22 -14.24
C ASP A 161 17.23 -3.73 -12.88
N SER A 162 16.54 -4.88 -12.88
CA SER A 162 16.02 -5.55 -11.68
C SER A 162 17.04 -5.61 -10.53
N LEU A 163 18.32 -5.78 -10.86
CA LEU A 163 19.40 -5.82 -9.88
C LEU A 163 19.61 -4.46 -9.21
N LYS A 164 19.58 -3.36 -9.97
CA LYS A 164 19.73 -2.00 -9.43
C LYS A 164 18.56 -1.61 -8.53
N ASN A 165 17.34 -2.03 -8.89
CA ASN A 165 16.16 -1.80 -8.06
C ASN A 165 16.27 -2.58 -6.74
N ALA A 166 16.71 -3.85 -6.79
CA ALA A 166 16.94 -4.65 -5.60
C ALA A 166 18.04 -4.05 -4.70
N GLU A 167 19.15 -3.58 -5.27
CA GLU A 167 20.22 -2.90 -4.54
C GLU A 167 19.71 -1.63 -3.86
N PHE A 168 18.93 -0.81 -4.57
CA PHE A 168 18.36 0.42 -4.04
C PHE A 168 17.34 0.15 -2.92
N LEU A 169 16.45 -0.83 -3.09
CA LEU A 169 15.51 -1.24 -2.03
C LEU A 169 16.24 -1.76 -0.79
N ALA A 170 17.34 -2.52 -0.97
CA ALA A 170 18.18 -2.95 0.14
C ALA A 170 18.88 -1.76 0.84
N GLU A 171 19.35 -0.76 0.09
CA GLU A 171 19.88 0.50 0.66
C GLU A 171 18.80 1.23 1.47
N LEU A 172 17.59 1.37 0.91
CA LEU A 172 16.46 2.02 1.56
C LEU A 172 16.04 1.30 2.85
N GLN A 173 15.93 -0.03 2.82
CA GLN A 173 15.60 -0.83 4.00
C GLN A 173 16.66 -0.62 5.10
N ARG A 174 17.95 -0.59 4.77
CA ARG A 174 19.02 -0.31 5.75
C ARG A 174 18.96 1.12 6.31
N MET A 175 18.56 2.09 5.50
CA MET A 175 18.36 3.48 5.96
C MET A 175 17.16 3.59 6.90
N LEU A 176 16.03 2.95 6.58
CA LEU A 176 14.84 2.96 7.43
C LEU A 176 15.07 2.15 8.72
N PHE A 177 15.65 0.97 8.60
CA PHE A 177 15.80 -0.03 9.65
C PHE A 177 17.28 -0.41 9.83
N PRO A 178 18.11 0.47 10.39
CA PRO A 178 19.49 0.10 10.72
C PRO A 178 19.48 -1.06 11.72
N SER A 179 20.50 -1.92 11.67
CA SER A 179 20.59 -3.14 12.49
C SER A 179 20.51 -2.91 14.00
N ASP A 180 20.79 -1.69 14.45
CA ASP A 180 20.74 -1.29 15.86
C ASP A 180 19.39 -0.67 16.28
N ASN A 181 18.45 -0.47 15.34
CA ASN A 181 17.13 0.08 15.65
C ASN A 181 16.19 -1.02 16.15
N VAL A 182 15.76 -0.84 17.40
CA VAL A 182 14.80 -1.67 18.14
C VAL A 182 13.37 -1.36 17.67
N THR A 183 13.07 -1.56 16.39
CA THR A 183 11.68 -1.74 15.98
C THR A 183 11.32 -3.20 16.21
N ASP A 184 10.22 -3.49 16.90
CA ASP A 184 9.73 -4.87 17.13
C ASP A 184 9.18 -5.54 15.85
N LEU A 185 9.37 -4.90 14.69
CA LEU A 185 9.01 -5.42 13.39
C LEU A 185 9.97 -6.54 12.98
N ASN A 186 9.42 -7.66 12.52
CA ASN A 186 10.20 -8.72 11.89
C ASN A 186 10.71 -8.28 10.49
N GLU A 187 11.67 -9.02 9.92
CA GLU A 187 12.28 -8.67 8.62
C GLU A 187 11.28 -8.63 7.46
N GLU A 188 10.23 -9.46 7.52
CA GLU A 188 9.15 -9.42 6.55
C GLU A 188 8.39 -8.10 6.60
N LYS A 189 8.01 -7.63 7.80
CA LYS A 189 7.29 -6.38 7.95
C LYS A 189 8.13 -5.16 7.63
N LYS A 190 9.44 -5.20 7.94
CA LYS A 190 10.39 -4.17 7.49
C LYS A 190 10.46 -4.09 5.98
N ARG A 191 10.50 -5.24 5.28
CA ARG A 191 10.48 -5.32 3.82
C ARG A 191 9.17 -4.76 3.26
N GLU A 192 8.03 -5.18 3.79
CA GLU A 192 6.71 -4.67 3.40
C GLU A 192 6.64 -3.15 3.53
N ASN A 193 6.97 -2.60 4.70
CA ASN A 193 6.91 -1.15 4.93
C ASN A 193 7.89 -0.39 4.05
N THR A 194 9.03 -1.00 3.69
CA THR A 194 9.99 -0.41 2.74
C THR A 194 9.38 -0.32 1.34
N LEU A 195 8.71 -1.38 0.89
CA LEU A 195 8.02 -1.42 -0.40
C LEU A 195 6.84 -0.44 -0.41
N SER A 196 6.02 -0.40 0.64
CA SER A 196 4.91 0.56 0.75
C SER A 196 5.39 2.00 0.66
N LEU A 197 6.47 2.39 1.37
CA LEU A 197 7.05 3.74 1.22
C LEU A 197 7.50 4.01 -0.23
N PHE A 198 8.14 3.03 -0.86
CA PHE A 198 8.61 3.15 -2.23
C PHE A 198 7.45 3.34 -3.21
N ASP A 199 6.43 2.50 -3.11
CA ASP A 199 5.24 2.50 -3.96
C ASP A 199 4.41 3.77 -3.75
N PHE A 200 4.23 4.21 -2.50
CA PHE A 200 3.56 5.46 -2.19
C PHE A 200 4.27 6.67 -2.79
N ILE A 201 5.60 6.72 -2.75
CA ILE A 201 6.35 7.81 -3.36
C ILE A 201 6.19 7.81 -4.89
N ILE A 202 6.20 6.64 -5.54
CA ILE A 202 5.90 6.53 -6.97
C ILE A 202 4.49 7.05 -7.24
N PHE A 203 3.52 6.59 -6.45
CA PHE A 203 2.13 6.99 -6.56
C PHE A 203 1.92 8.50 -6.42
N LEU A 204 2.68 9.17 -5.55
CA LEU A 204 2.64 10.63 -5.39
C LEU A 204 3.09 11.38 -6.66
N ASP A 205 3.97 10.82 -7.50
CA ASP A 205 4.46 11.46 -8.73
C ASP A 205 3.55 11.20 -9.94
N GLU A 206 2.73 10.14 -9.90
CA GLU A 206 1.86 9.77 -11.01
C GLU A 206 0.70 10.76 -11.18
N GLU A 207 0.46 11.19 -12.41
CA GLU A 207 -0.72 11.97 -12.77
C GLU A 207 -1.94 11.03 -12.84
N LYS A 208 -2.59 10.85 -11.69
CA LYS A 208 -3.82 10.06 -11.54
C LYS A 208 -4.99 10.95 -11.14
N TYR A 209 -6.20 10.54 -11.52
CA TYR A 209 -7.45 11.14 -11.01
C TYR A 209 -7.71 10.60 -9.60
N ILE A 210 -7.31 11.35 -8.58
CA ILE A 210 -7.24 10.84 -7.20
C ILE A 210 -8.61 10.45 -6.65
N SER A 211 -9.69 11.13 -7.05
CA SER A 211 -11.05 10.75 -6.63
C SER A 211 -11.44 9.35 -7.09
N GLU A 212 -11.11 8.98 -8.33
CA GLU A 212 -11.37 7.62 -8.85
C GLU A 212 -10.51 6.57 -8.13
N VAL A 213 -9.25 6.90 -7.85
CA VAL A 213 -8.36 5.99 -7.08
C VAL A 213 -8.91 5.77 -5.68
N ILE A 214 -9.29 6.83 -4.98
CA ILE A 214 -9.87 6.75 -3.63
C ILE A 214 -11.18 5.94 -3.67
N TYR A 215 -12.05 6.19 -4.64
CA TYR A 215 -13.31 5.44 -4.77
C TYR A 215 -13.04 3.95 -4.95
N ASN A 216 -12.20 3.57 -5.90
CA ASN A 216 -11.83 2.17 -6.14
C ASN A 216 -11.12 1.55 -4.94
N TYR A 217 -10.27 2.31 -4.25
CA TYR A 217 -9.57 1.85 -3.06
C TYR A 217 -10.56 1.51 -1.93
N LEU A 218 -11.45 2.45 -1.61
CA LEU A 218 -12.44 2.28 -0.56
C LEU A 218 -13.48 1.22 -0.93
N ASP A 219 -13.89 1.14 -2.19
CA ASP A 219 -14.82 0.11 -2.67
C ASP A 219 -14.23 -1.29 -2.49
N ASN A 220 -12.96 -1.49 -2.87
CA ASN A 220 -12.25 -2.75 -2.62
C ASN A 220 -12.10 -3.05 -1.13
N LEU A 221 -11.90 -2.05 -0.27
CA LEU A 221 -11.73 -2.26 1.16
C LEU A 221 -13.03 -2.60 1.88
N PHE A 222 -14.16 -2.00 1.50
CA PHE A 222 -15.48 -2.24 2.11
C PHE A 222 -16.27 -3.38 1.48
N PHE A 223 -16.11 -3.60 0.17
CA PHE A 223 -16.92 -4.53 -0.61
C PHE A 223 -16.12 -5.62 -1.34
N GLY A 224 -14.77 -5.57 -1.30
CA GLY A 224 -13.88 -6.45 -2.08
C GLY A 224 -13.83 -7.93 -1.69
N ASN A 225 -14.67 -8.40 -0.76
CA ASN A 225 -14.81 -9.83 -0.48
C ASN A 225 -15.76 -10.50 -1.49
N GLU A 226 -15.37 -10.55 -2.78
CA GLU A 226 -15.64 -11.67 -3.70
C GLU A 226 -15.08 -11.46 -5.14
N GLN A 227 -14.66 -10.25 -5.53
CA GLN A 227 -14.17 -9.97 -6.91
C GLN A 227 -12.91 -9.06 -6.99
N GLY A 228 -12.33 -8.63 -5.86
CA GLY A 228 -11.29 -7.58 -5.83
C GLY A 228 -9.86 -8.02 -6.20
N GLU A 229 -9.57 -9.31 -6.38
CA GLU A 229 -8.18 -9.77 -6.60
C GLU A 229 -7.61 -9.38 -7.98
N GLU A 230 -8.43 -9.02 -8.97
CA GLU A 230 -7.94 -8.73 -10.33
C GLU A 230 -7.59 -7.25 -10.58
N LEU A 231 -8.17 -6.30 -9.85
CA LEU A 231 -7.89 -4.86 -10.03
C LEU A 231 -6.79 -4.35 -9.10
N VAL A 232 -6.63 -4.95 -7.91
CA VAL A 232 -5.49 -4.62 -7.04
C VAL A 232 -4.17 -5.07 -7.67
N ASN A 233 -4.15 -6.17 -8.44
CA ASN A 233 -2.98 -6.58 -9.26
C ASN A 233 -2.72 -5.67 -10.49
N LYS A 234 -3.62 -4.74 -10.83
CA LYS A 234 -3.37 -3.70 -11.85
C LYS A 234 -2.94 -2.36 -11.25
N SER A 235 -3.36 -2.03 -10.03
CA SER A 235 -2.91 -0.81 -9.32
C SER A 235 -1.60 -1.02 -8.57
N SER A 236 -1.31 -2.25 -8.14
CA SER A 236 0.03 -2.70 -7.80
C SER A 236 0.53 -3.53 -8.97
N ALA A 237 1.20 -2.89 -9.92
CA ALA A 237 2.05 -3.63 -10.84
C ALA A 237 3.18 -4.26 -10.01
N LYS A 238 2.89 -5.39 -9.36
CA LYS A 238 3.90 -6.36 -8.98
C LYS A 238 4.70 -6.60 -10.25
N PHE A 239 5.96 -6.19 -10.24
CA PHE A 239 6.92 -6.52 -11.27
C PHE A 239 6.98 -8.05 -11.39
N GLU A 240 6.19 -8.64 -12.28
CA GLU A 240 6.42 -9.99 -12.73
C GLU A 240 7.69 -9.97 -13.60
N ILE A 241 8.79 -10.41 -13.00
CA ILE A 241 10.02 -10.73 -13.72
C ILE A 241 9.68 -11.88 -14.66
N LYS A 242 9.41 -11.57 -15.94
CA LYS A 242 9.42 -12.57 -16.99
C LYS A 242 10.86 -13.02 -17.22
N GLU A 243 11.23 -14.12 -16.58
CA GLU A 243 12.43 -14.89 -16.93
C GLU A 243 12.27 -15.48 -18.34
N GLU A 244 12.76 -14.79 -19.36
CA GLU A 244 13.08 -15.41 -20.64
C GLU A 244 14.45 -16.10 -20.52
N ILE A 245 14.41 -17.35 -20.02
CA ILE A 245 15.57 -18.24 -20.11
C ILE A 245 15.63 -18.77 -21.54
N ASN A 246 16.58 -18.27 -22.31
CA ASN A 246 17.01 -18.86 -23.58
C ASN A 246 18.18 -19.82 -23.32
N PRO A 247 18.05 -21.16 -23.47
CA PRO A 247 19.18 -22.05 -23.33
C PRO A 247 19.67 -22.50 -24.71
N SER A 248 20.91 -22.16 -25.03
CA SER A 248 21.67 -22.84 -26.08
C SER A 248 23.12 -23.01 -25.65
N ALA A 249 23.44 -24.18 -25.09
CA ALA A 249 24.53 -25.08 -25.47
C ALA A 249 24.90 -26.03 -24.31
N PRO A 250 25.42 -27.25 -24.58
CA PRO A 250 25.19 -28.42 -23.74
C PRO A 250 26.45 -28.92 -22.99
N ILE A 251 26.25 -30.00 -22.20
CA ILE A 251 27.19 -31.06 -21.75
C ILE A 251 27.52 -31.02 -20.23
N PRO A 252 27.61 -32.15 -19.48
CA PRO A 252 26.82 -33.39 -19.48
C PRO A 252 26.37 -33.87 -18.08
N SER A 253 25.29 -34.65 -18.08
CA SER A 253 25.01 -35.84 -17.24
C SER A 253 25.80 -36.05 -15.93
N GLN A 254 25.10 -35.92 -14.80
CA GLN A 254 25.05 -36.95 -13.75
C GLN A 254 23.80 -36.74 -12.87
N SER A 255 23.01 -37.81 -12.76
CA SER A 255 21.81 -37.98 -11.92
C SER A 255 22.15 -38.97 -10.79
N PRO A 256 21.29 -39.27 -9.79
CA PRO A 256 20.17 -38.51 -9.21
C PRO A 256 20.26 -38.42 -7.67
N ALA A 257 19.50 -37.51 -7.05
CA ALA A 257 18.97 -37.73 -5.71
C ALA A 257 17.54 -37.18 -5.64
N GLU A 258 16.63 -38.06 -5.21
CA GLU A 258 15.18 -37.93 -5.23
C GLU A 258 14.67 -36.83 -4.30
N THR A 259 13.62 -36.12 -4.72
CA THR A 259 12.77 -35.31 -3.83
C THR A 259 11.32 -35.43 -4.34
N PRO A 260 10.33 -35.60 -3.45
CA PRO A 260 9.03 -36.19 -3.83
C PRO A 260 8.07 -35.18 -4.46
N ALA A 261 7.28 -35.70 -5.40
CA ALA A 261 6.26 -35.00 -6.15
C ALA A 261 5.10 -34.52 -5.27
N SER A 262 4.80 -33.22 -5.37
CA SER A 262 3.54 -32.62 -4.92
C SER A 262 2.45 -32.89 -5.97
N LYS A 263 1.30 -33.42 -5.53
CA LYS A 263 0.15 -33.79 -6.36
C LYS A 263 -0.63 -32.54 -6.77
N SER A 264 -0.58 -32.21 -8.06
CA SER A 264 -1.51 -31.26 -8.70
C SER A 264 -2.86 -31.94 -8.96
N THR A 265 -3.92 -31.43 -8.32
CA THR A 265 -5.31 -31.80 -8.56
C THR A 265 -5.81 -31.15 -9.85
N LYS A 266 -6.10 -31.96 -10.88
CA LYS A 266 -6.78 -31.53 -12.11
C LYS A 266 -8.18 -30.99 -11.78
N LYS A 267 -8.43 -29.69 -12.01
CA LYS A 267 -9.79 -29.13 -12.06
C LYS A 267 -10.50 -29.70 -13.29
N THR A 268 -11.65 -30.34 -13.10
CA THR A 268 -12.52 -30.82 -14.17
C THR A 268 -13.18 -29.63 -14.87
N LYS A 269 -13.17 -29.64 -16.22
CA LYS A 269 -13.74 -28.58 -17.07
C LYS A 269 -15.28 -28.55 -16.96
N PRO A 270 -15.90 -27.38 -16.74
CA PRO A 270 -17.36 -27.26 -16.67
C PRO A 270 -18.01 -27.44 -18.06
N THR A 271 -19.25 -27.89 -18.05
CA THR A 271 -20.09 -28.08 -19.25
C THR A 271 -20.70 -26.75 -19.72
N PRO A 272 -21.09 -26.61 -21.01
CA PRO A 272 -21.74 -25.40 -21.53
C PRO A 272 -22.99 -24.97 -20.74
N VAL A 273 -23.77 -25.94 -20.24
CA VAL A 273 -24.95 -25.69 -19.40
C VAL A 273 -24.58 -25.11 -18.03
N GLU A 274 -23.47 -25.57 -17.45
CA GLU A 274 -22.95 -25.04 -16.17
C GLU A 274 -22.40 -23.63 -16.35
N ILE A 275 -21.71 -23.37 -17.47
CA ILE A 275 -21.20 -22.05 -17.83
C ILE A 275 -22.36 -21.07 -18.03
N LYS A 276 -23.40 -21.46 -18.77
CA LYS A 276 -24.61 -20.64 -18.95
C LYS A 276 -25.25 -20.26 -17.61
N LYS A 277 -25.44 -21.22 -16.71
CA LYS A 277 -26.00 -20.95 -15.36
C LYS A 277 -25.11 -20.00 -14.55
N LEU A 278 -23.80 -20.17 -14.64
CA LEU A 278 -22.84 -19.33 -13.94
C LEU A 278 -22.93 -17.87 -14.43
N VAL A 279 -23.05 -17.67 -15.74
CA VAL A 279 -23.21 -16.35 -16.35
C VAL A 279 -24.58 -15.74 -16.00
N GLU A 280 -25.69 -16.48 -16.13
CA GLU A 280 -27.04 -15.99 -15.81
C GLU A 280 -27.23 -15.67 -14.32
N THR A 281 -26.42 -16.27 -13.43
CA THR A 281 -26.41 -15.91 -12.00
C THR A 281 -25.82 -14.53 -11.78
N ARG A 282 -24.81 -14.15 -12.59
CA ARG A 282 -24.09 -12.87 -12.48
C ARG A 282 -24.73 -11.77 -13.31
N PHE A 283 -25.26 -12.10 -14.47
CA PHE A 283 -25.92 -11.19 -15.40
C PHE A 283 -27.37 -11.65 -15.57
N LYS A 284 -28.25 -11.13 -14.71
CA LYS A 284 -29.66 -11.50 -14.71
C LYS A 284 -30.33 -11.02 -16.01
N PRO A 285 -31.08 -11.88 -16.70
CA PRO A 285 -31.88 -11.44 -17.83
C PRO A 285 -32.95 -10.44 -17.38
N ASN A 286 -33.28 -9.49 -18.25
CA ASN A 286 -34.39 -8.57 -18.09
C ASN A 286 -35.74 -9.28 -18.33
N ALA A 287 -36.83 -8.51 -18.29
CA ALA A 287 -38.19 -9.04 -18.47
C ALA A 287 -38.44 -9.68 -19.85
N GLU A 288 -37.64 -9.32 -20.87
CA GLU A 288 -37.67 -9.92 -22.21
C GLU A 288 -36.76 -11.16 -22.36
N GLY A 289 -36.01 -11.52 -21.32
CA GLY A 289 -35.06 -12.65 -21.33
C GLY A 289 -33.70 -12.31 -21.93
N GLU A 290 -33.38 -11.02 -22.10
CA GLU A 290 -32.12 -10.54 -22.64
C GLU A 290 -31.19 -10.04 -21.54
N ILE A 291 -29.88 -10.21 -21.74
CA ILE A 291 -28.88 -9.70 -20.80
C ILE A 291 -28.46 -8.29 -21.24
N GLU A 292 -28.78 -7.28 -20.42
CA GLU A 292 -28.46 -5.87 -20.73
C GLU A 292 -26.95 -5.59 -20.81
N ASN A 293 -26.15 -6.30 -19.99
CA ASN A 293 -24.69 -6.16 -19.98
C ASN A 293 -24.01 -7.22 -20.84
N VAL A 294 -24.16 -7.10 -22.16
CA VAL A 294 -23.58 -8.03 -23.13
C VAL A 294 -22.04 -8.02 -23.08
N GLU A 295 -21.43 -6.85 -22.95
CA GLU A 295 -19.97 -6.71 -22.87
C GLU A 295 -19.40 -7.47 -21.66
N GLY A 296 -20.09 -7.41 -20.51
CA GLY A 296 -19.73 -8.17 -19.32
C GLY A 296 -19.86 -9.69 -19.49
N VAL A 297 -20.86 -10.16 -20.26
CA VAL A 297 -20.99 -11.59 -20.58
C VAL A 297 -19.85 -12.07 -21.46
N MET A 298 -19.50 -11.33 -22.51
CA MET A 298 -18.40 -11.71 -23.41
C MET A 298 -17.06 -11.74 -22.67
N ALA A 299 -16.77 -10.72 -21.87
CA ALA A 299 -15.55 -10.69 -21.05
C ALA A 299 -15.47 -11.87 -20.05
N MET A 300 -16.61 -12.27 -19.46
CA MET A 300 -16.66 -13.43 -18.57
C MET A 300 -16.42 -14.75 -19.32
N LEU A 301 -16.96 -14.90 -20.52
CA LEU A 301 -16.74 -16.10 -21.35
C LEU A 301 -15.29 -16.20 -21.83
N ASP A 302 -14.65 -15.09 -22.19
CA ASP A 302 -13.23 -15.07 -22.56
C ASP A 302 -12.33 -15.46 -21.38
N SER A 303 -12.61 -14.95 -20.17
CA SER A 303 -11.88 -15.35 -18.96
C SER A 303 -12.03 -16.83 -18.65
N LEU A 304 -13.24 -17.40 -18.79
CA LEU A 304 -13.47 -18.84 -18.63
C LEU A 304 -12.77 -19.65 -19.74
N ALA A 305 -12.74 -19.15 -20.97
CA ALA A 305 -12.01 -19.77 -22.08
C ALA A 305 -10.51 -19.87 -21.78
N GLU A 306 -9.90 -18.81 -21.24
CA GLU A 306 -8.50 -18.81 -20.82
C GLU A 306 -8.26 -19.73 -19.62
N GLN A 307 -9.11 -19.65 -18.59
CA GLN A 307 -9.00 -20.43 -17.36
C GLN A 307 -9.01 -21.94 -17.61
N TYR A 308 -9.84 -22.41 -18.54
CA TYR A 308 -9.97 -23.83 -18.87
C TYR A 308 -9.22 -24.23 -20.15
N GLY A 309 -8.54 -23.29 -20.81
CA GLY A 309 -7.85 -23.51 -22.07
C GLY A 309 -8.77 -23.95 -23.21
N ASP A 310 -10.01 -23.47 -23.24
CA ASP A 310 -11.02 -23.80 -24.25
C ASP A 310 -11.63 -22.57 -24.90
N LYS A 311 -11.16 -22.27 -26.11
CA LYS A 311 -11.69 -21.16 -26.92
C LYS A 311 -13.17 -21.28 -27.25
N GLY A 312 -13.72 -22.51 -27.25
CA GLY A 312 -15.15 -22.72 -27.52
C GLY A 312 -16.07 -22.11 -26.45
N ILE A 313 -15.55 -21.79 -25.26
CA ILE A 313 -16.32 -21.11 -24.22
C ILE A 313 -16.66 -19.67 -24.62
N GLY A 314 -15.73 -18.96 -25.28
CA GLY A 314 -15.94 -17.59 -25.77
C GLY A 314 -17.04 -17.48 -26.83
N GLU A 315 -17.34 -18.58 -27.52
CA GLU A 315 -18.34 -18.64 -28.59
C GLU A 315 -19.72 -19.12 -28.10
N LEU A 316 -19.89 -19.35 -26.79
CA LEU A 316 -21.14 -19.83 -26.22
C LEU A 316 -22.26 -18.78 -26.22
N TYR A 317 -21.93 -17.50 -26.36
CA TYR A 317 -22.92 -16.42 -26.44
C TYR A 317 -22.57 -15.53 -27.62
N TYR A 318 -23.47 -15.41 -28.59
CA TYR A 318 -23.20 -14.72 -29.85
C TYR A 318 -24.42 -13.97 -30.35
N PHE A 319 -24.20 -12.98 -31.20
CA PHE A 319 -25.27 -12.22 -31.84
C PHE A 319 -25.79 -12.98 -33.07
N ASP A 320 -27.07 -13.33 -33.09
CA ASP A 320 -27.73 -13.92 -34.25
C ASP A 320 -28.38 -12.81 -35.09
N GLU A 321 -27.81 -12.57 -36.27
CA GLU A 321 -28.27 -11.56 -37.21
C GLU A 321 -29.72 -11.78 -37.68
N ASN A 322 -30.24 -13.01 -37.64
CA ASN A 322 -31.62 -13.29 -38.08
C ASN A 322 -32.66 -12.90 -37.04
N SER A 323 -32.31 -13.01 -35.75
CA SER A 323 -33.19 -12.67 -34.64
C SER A 323 -32.89 -11.31 -34.03
N GLU A 324 -31.82 -10.64 -34.50
CA GLU A 324 -31.28 -9.37 -33.99
C GLU A 324 -31.03 -9.40 -32.46
N LYS A 325 -30.70 -10.59 -31.92
CA LYS A 325 -30.56 -10.84 -30.48
C LYS A 325 -29.34 -11.69 -30.16
N PHE A 326 -28.84 -11.54 -28.95
CA PHE A 326 -27.81 -12.43 -28.42
C PHE A 326 -28.42 -13.74 -27.93
N ILE A 327 -27.84 -14.87 -28.38
CA ILE A 327 -28.33 -16.21 -28.06
C ILE A 327 -27.21 -17.13 -27.59
N TRP A 328 -27.59 -18.12 -26.80
CA TRP A 328 -26.70 -19.13 -26.25
C TRP A 328 -26.51 -20.30 -27.25
N ASN A 329 -25.26 -20.64 -27.55
CA ASN A 329 -24.86 -21.82 -28.32
C ASN A 329 -24.61 -23.03 -27.41
N VAL A 330 -25.65 -23.48 -26.70
CA VAL A 330 -25.55 -24.49 -25.61
C VAL A 330 -26.24 -25.80 -25.97
#